data_AF-A0A2V8SFD7-F1
#
_entry.id   AF-A0A2V8SFD7-F1
#
_cell.length_a   1.000
_cell.length_b   1.000
_cell.length_c   1.000
_cell.angle_alpha   90.00
_cell.angle_beta   90.00
_cell.angle_gamma   90.00
#
_symmetry.space_group_name_H-M   'P 1'
#
loop_
_entity.id
_entity.type
_entity.pdbx_description
1 polymer ?
#
loop_
_entity_poly.entity_id
_entity_poly.type
_entity_poly.pdbx_seq_one_letter_code
_entity_poly.pdbx_strand_id
1 'polypeptide(L)' 'DMLQTLFKADLVDALELMIIPVTLGKGKRLFQDGTIPASFKVTNAKVAPKGIISATYERDGDVKSGSPQIKEDD' A
#
# COMPACT_ATOMS: atom_id res chain seq x y z
N ASP A 1 17.52 0.70 1.45
CA ASP A 1 17.99 1.42 0.26
C ASP A 1 17.25 1.10 -1.00
N MET A 2 17.45 -0.05 -1.65
CA MET A 2 16.83 -0.32 -2.98
C MET A 2 15.33 0.04 -3.07
N LEU A 3 14.50 -0.50 -2.18
CA LEU A 3 13.06 -0.20 -2.15
C LEU A 3 12.78 1.32 -2.11
N GLN A 4 13.50 2.06 -1.25
CA GLN A 4 13.32 3.51 -1.11
C GLN A 4 13.82 4.26 -2.34
N THR A 5 14.89 3.78 -2.98
CA THR A 5 15.39 4.33 -4.24
C THR A 5 14.34 4.18 -5.35
N LEU A 6 13.67 3.04 -5.44
CA LEU A 6 12.61 2.80 -6.43
C LEU A 6 11.43 3.74 -6.21
N PHE A 7 10.99 3.91 -4.94
CA PHE A 7 9.92 4.86 -4.63
C PHE A 7 10.29 6.31 -4.95
N LYS A 8 11.55 6.72 -4.70
CA LYS A 8 12.04 8.07 -5.02
C LYS A 8 12.19 8.33 -6.52
N ALA A 9 12.50 7.28 -7.29
CA ALA A 9 12.66 7.34 -8.73
C ALA A 9 11.36 7.09 -9.50
N ASP A 10 10.24 6.90 -8.81
CA ASP A 10 8.93 6.57 -9.38
C ASP A 10 8.88 5.27 -10.19
N LEU A 11 9.71 4.28 -9.83
CA LEU A 11 9.89 3.03 -10.58
C LEU A 11 9.08 1.84 -10.01
N VAL A 12 7.97 2.12 -9.33
CA VAL A 12 7.12 1.08 -8.71
C VAL A 12 5.75 1.04 -9.39
N ASP A 13 5.51 -0.02 -10.17
CA ASP A 13 4.26 -0.21 -10.90
C ASP A 13 3.18 -0.95 -10.09
N ALA A 14 3.60 -1.86 -9.20
CA ALA A 14 2.71 -2.67 -8.40
C ALA A 14 3.27 -2.94 -6.99
N LEU A 15 2.37 -3.11 -6.02
CA LEU A 15 2.68 -3.50 -4.65
C LEU A 15 1.93 -4.79 -4.30
N GLU A 16 2.66 -5.81 -3.89
CA GLU A 16 2.07 -6.99 -3.26
C GLU A 16 2.34 -6.92 -1.74
N LEU A 17 1.28 -6.67 -0.97
CA LEU A 17 1.35 -6.45 0.46
C LEU A 17 0.77 -7.63 1.22
N MET A 18 1.53 -8.11 2.21
CA MET A 18 1.01 -8.95 3.29
C MET A 18 0.92 -8.11 4.56
N ILE A 19 -0.30 -7.80 4.98
CA ILE A 19 -0.59 -7.06 6.20
C ILE A 19 -0.80 -8.07 7.32
N ILE A 20 0.12 -8.07 8.27
CA ILE A 20 0.10 -8.96 9.43
C ILE A 20 -0.46 -8.16 10.62
N PRO A 21 -1.43 -8.68 11.39
CA PRO A 21 -2.09 -7.94 12.48
C PRO A 21 -1.20 -7.87 13.75
N VAL A 22 -0.02 -7.24 13.64
CA VAL A 22 0.95 -7.07 14.73
C VAL A 22 1.56 -5.65 14.68
N THR A 23 1.73 -5.04 15.85
CA THR A 23 2.38 -3.72 15.99
C THR A 23 3.78 -3.86 16.60
N LEU A 24 4.81 -3.34 15.92
CA LEU A 24 6.23 -3.47 16.35
C LEU A 24 6.85 -2.18 16.94
N GLY A 25 6.22 -1.02 16.75
CA GLY A 25 6.70 0.29 17.24
C GLY A 25 7.92 0.87 16.48
N LYS A 26 8.98 0.08 16.29
CA LYS A 26 10.22 0.45 15.56
C LYS A 26 10.52 -0.56 14.45
N GLY A 27 11.29 -0.14 13.44
CA GLY A 27 11.73 -1.02 12.35
C GLY A 27 11.84 -0.31 11.00
N LYS A 28 12.10 -1.10 9.96
CA LYS A 28 12.08 -0.62 8.57
C LYS A 28 10.66 -0.19 8.20
N ARG A 29 10.56 0.88 7.41
CA ARG A 29 9.28 1.41 6.92
C ARG A 29 9.17 1.16 5.43
N LEU A 30 7.97 0.83 4.96
CA LEU A 30 7.66 0.69 3.53
C LEU A 30 7.80 2.03 2.82
N PHE A 31 7.20 3.08 3.40
CA PHE A 31 7.28 4.46 2.92
C PHE A 31 8.12 5.30 3.88
N GLN A 32 8.99 6.14 3.30
CA GLN A 32 9.89 7.04 4.02
C GLN A 32 10.01 8.38 3.28
N ASP A 33 10.83 9.28 3.81
CA ASP A 33 11.07 10.61 3.22
C ASP A 33 11.48 10.52 1.75
N GLY A 34 10.79 11.30 0.91
CA GLY A 34 10.98 11.35 -0.54
C GLY A 34 10.14 10.35 -1.33
N THR A 35 9.26 9.58 -0.68
CA THR A 35 8.22 8.82 -1.41
C THR A 35 7.32 9.78 -2.17
N ILE A 36 7.19 9.60 -3.48
CA ILE A 36 6.31 10.42 -4.33
C ILE A 36 4.85 10.01 -4.04
N PRO A 37 3.95 10.97 -3.74
CA PRO A 37 2.54 10.67 -3.55
C PRO A 37 1.93 10.05 -4.81
N ALA A 38 1.19 8.96 -4.63
CA ALA A 38 0.66 8.16 -5.71
C ALA A 38 -0.69 7.54 -5.33
N SER A 39 -1.61 7.47 -6.30
CA SER A 39 -2.81 6.64 -6.16
C SER A 39 -2.50 5.20 -6.58
N PHE A 40 -3.17 4.26 -5.91
CA PHE A 40 -3.13 2.84 -6.23
C PHE A 40 -4.55 2.28 -6.21
N LYS A 41 -4.82 1.32 -7.09
CA LYS A 41 -6.07 0.55 -7.13
C LYS A 41 -5.80 -0.88 -6.69
N VAL A 42 -6.72 -1.48 -5.93
CA VAL A 42 -6.66 -2.90 -5.57
C VAL A 42 -7.03 -3.72 -6.80
N THR A 43 -6.17 -4.65 -7.21
CA THR A 43 -6.46 -5.62 -8.27
C THR A 43 -6.77 -7.01 -7.72
N ASN A 44 -6.30 -7.32 -6.52
CA ASN A 44 -6.63 -8.54 -5.81
C ASN A 44 -6.56 -8.30 -4.30
N ALA A 45 -7.47 -8.90 -3.54
CA ALA A 45 -7.41 -8.92 -2.09
C ALA A 45 -8.02 -10.21 -1.54
N LYS A 46 -7.37 -10.79 -0.53
CA LYS A 46 -7.90 -11.94 0.21
C LYS A 46 -7.49 -11.88 1.67
N VAL A 47 -8.36 -12.37 2.55
CA VAL A 47 -8.03 -12.63 3.94
C VAL A 47 -7.53 -14.07 4.04
N ALA A 48 -6.28 -14.21 4.48
CA ALA A 48 -5.64 -15.49 4.75
C ALA A 48 -5.85 -15.89 6.23
N PRO A 49 -5.53 -17.15 6.61
CA PRO A 49 -5.64 -17.60 8.00
C PRO A 49 -4.92 -16.67 8.98
N LYS A 50 -5.43 -16.60 10.23
CA LYS A 50 -4.93 -15.72 11.30
C LYS A 50 -5.11 -14.21 11.04
N GLY A 51 -6.01 -13.84 10.12
CA GLY A 51 -6.34 -12.44 9.85
C GLY A 51 -5.29 -11.68 9.05
N ILE A 52 -4.40 -12.40 8.35
CA ILE A 52 -3.43 -11.78 7.43
C ILE A 52 -4.18 -11.31 6.18
N ILE A 53 -3.96 -10.08 5.75
CA ILE A 53 -4.53 -9.58 4.49
C ILE A 53 -3.45 -9.62 3.43
N SER A 54 -3.73 -10.29 2.31
CA SER A 54 -2.89 -10.29 1.10
C SER A 54 -3.59 -9.42 0.06
N ALA A 55 -2.93 -8.34 -0.36
CA ALA A 55 -3.49 -7.37 -1.30
C ALA A 55 -2.47 -7.01 -2.38
N THR A 56 -2.91 -7.05 -3.63
CA THR A 56 -2.17 -6.59 -4.80
C THR A 56 -2.74 -5.25 -5.24
N TYR A 57 -1.86 -4.27 -5.37
CA TYR A 57 -2.18 -2.93 -5.81
C TYR A 57 -1.40 -2.62 -7.09
N GLU A 58 -2.06 -1.95 -8.04
CA GLU A 58 -1.43 -1.37 -9.22
C GLU A 58 -1.47 0.15 -9.14
N ARG A 59 -0.46 0.80 -9.72
CA ARG A 59 -0.39 2.25 -9.83
C ARG A 59 -1.62 2.80 -10.57
N ASP A 60 -2.25 3.84 -10.02
CA ASP A 60 -3.44 4.50 -10.54
C ASP A 60 -3.22 6.02 -10.72
N GLY A 61 -1.99 6.39 -11.05
CA GLY A 61 -1.58 7.76 -11.35
C GLY A 61 -1.41 8.66 -10.11
N ASP A 62 -1.71 9.94 -10.30
CA ASP A 62 -1.59 10.97 -9.26
C ASP A 62 -2.66 10.81 -8.17
N VAL A 63 -2.34 11.32 -6.97
CA VAL A 63 -3.27 11.31 -5.85
C VAL A 63 -4.56 12.06 -6.20
N LYS A 64 -5.67 11.34 -6.26
CA LYS A 64 -7.00 11.91 -6.41
C LYS A 64 -7.47 12.46 -5.06
N SER A 65 -7.83 13.74 -5.00
CA SER A 65 -8.43 14.33 -3.80
C SER A 65 -9.93 14.00 -3.74
N GLY A 66 -10.39 13.50 -2.60
CA GLY A 66 -11.78 13.13 -2.37
C GLY A 66 -11.97 12.45 -1.01
N SER A 67 -13.18 12.53 -0.45
CA SER A 67 -13.51 11.83 0.79
C SER A 67 -13.62 10.32 0.55
N PRO A 68 -13.04 9.46 1.42
CA PRO A 68 -13.23 8.02 1.32
C PRO A 68 -14.72 7.67 1.27
N GLN A 69 -15.13 6.95 0.22
CA GLN A 69 -16.48 6.42 0.11
C GLN A 69 -16.47 5.00 0.66
N ILE A 70 -16.46 4.86 1.98
CA ILE A 70 -16.66 3.57 2.64
C ILE A 70 -18.17 3.40 2.72
N LYS A 71 -18.72 2.48 1.91
CA LYS A 71 -20.11 2.04 2.11
C LYS A 71 -20.10 1.13 3.32
N GLU A 72 -20.81 1.53 4.37
CA GLU A 72 -21.17 0.61 5.44
C GLU A 72 -22.24 -0.32 4.86
N ASP A 73 -21.95 -1.61 4.81
CA ASP A 73 -22.98 -2.62 4.54
C ASP A 73 -23.79 -2.78 5.84
N ASP A 74 -25.07 -2.40 5.81
CA ASP A 74 -26.05 -2.59 6.90
C ASP A 74 -26.31 -4.08 7.20
#